data_AF-A0A9W6HPU4-F1
#
_entry.id   AF-A0A9W6HPU4-F1
#
_cell.length_a   1.000
_cell.length_b   1.000
_cell.length_c   1.000
_cell.angle_alpha   90.00
_cell.angle_beta   90.00
_cell.angle_gamma   90.00
#
_symmetry.space_group_name_H-M   'P 1'
#
loop_
_entity.id
_entity.type
_entity.pdbx_description
1 polymer ?
#
loop_
_entity_poly.entity_id
_entity_poly.type
_entity_poly.pdbx_seq_one_letter_code
_entity_poly.pdbx_strand_id
1 'polypeptide(L)'
;MSAEHPTSRDEIVEARVRRVPRYGVLMAVGGVLGVLVAAIIALSGSQQPSEVLNVVYPPTQVFGFVLLWTAPIGIALGGLVGVVLERLARRHDRIVRVDHETIVTARDED
;
A
#
# COMPACT_ATOMS: atom_id res chain seq x y z
N MET A 1 18.93 -29.88 54.56
CA MET A 1 19.58 -29.39 53.33
C MET A 1 18.56 -29.58 52.21
N SER A 2 17.66 -28.62 52.05
CA SER A 2 16.54 -28.69 51.11
C SER A 2 16.99 -28.14 49.76
N ALA A 3 16.86 -28.93 48.70
CA ALA A 3 17.12 -28.47 47.35
C ALA A 3 15.97 -27.56 46.92
N GLU A 4 16.27 -26.29 46.66
CA GLU A 4 15.33 -25.32 46.12
C GLU A 4 15.03 -25.67 44.66
N HIS A 5 13.74 -25.84 44.34
CA HIS A 5 13.29 -26.17 43.00
C HIS A 5 12.81 -24.87 42.33
N PRO A 6 13.46 -24.39 41.25
CA PRO A 6 13.10 -23.12 40.61
C PRO A 6 11.68 -23.23 40.03
N THR A 7 10.76 -22.40 40.53
CA THR A 7 9.41 -22.27 39.96
C THR A 7 9.44 -21.26 38.82
N SER A 8 9.61 -21.75 37.59
CA SER A 8 9.45 -20.97 36.36
C SER A 8 8.00 -20.43 36.26
N ARG A 9 7.83 -19.09 36.27
CA ARG A 9 6.61 -18.44 35.81
C ARG A 9 6.81 -17.99 34.37
N ASP A 10 6.17 -18.73 33.46
CA ASP A 10 6.16 -18.47 32.03
C ASP A 10 5.16 -17.34 31.73
N GLU A 11 5.62 -16.07 31.78
CA GLU A 11 4.80 -14.93 31.35
C GLU A 11 5.08 -14.61 29.88
N ILE A 12 4.32 -15.28 29.01
CA ILE A 12 4.33 -15.10 27.55
C ILE A 12 3.77 -13.71 27.23
N VAL A 13 4.65 -12.71 27.08
CA VAL A 13 4.26 -11.38 26.59
C VAL A 13 4.16 -11.42 25.07
N GLU A 14 2.94 -11.57 24.55
CA GLU A 14 2.64 -11.56 23.12
C GLU A 14 2.83 -10.16 22.49
N ALA A 15 4.01 -9.92 21.90
CA ALA A 15 4.23 -8.73 21.09
C ALA A 15 3.66 -8.92 19.66
N ARG A 16 2.48 -8.34 19.41
CA ARG A 16 1.83 -8.39 18.09
C ARG A 16 2.54 -7.46 17.09
N VAL A 17 3.48 -7.99 16.31
CA VAL A 17 4.03 -7.27 15.14
C VAL A 17 3.00 -7.29 14.02
N ARG A 18 2.12 -6.28 13.98
CA ARG A 18 1.24 -6.03 12.84
C ARG A 18 2.10 -5.67 11.62
N ARG A 19 2.24 -6.58 10.67
CA ARG A 19 2.79 -6.25 9.35
C ARG A 19 1.78 -5.34 8.63
N VAL A 20 2.09 -4.06 8.47
CA VAL A 20 1.23 -3.13 7.72
C VAL A 20 1.37 -3.45 6.23
N PRO A 21 0.30 -3.86 5.54
CA PRO A 21 0.39 -4.16 4.12
C PRO A 21 0.62 -2.85 3.34
N ARG A 22 1.55 -2.88 2.38
CA ARG A 22 2.03 -1.67 1.68
C ARG A 22 1.11 -1.27 0.50
N TYR A 23 -0.17 -1.03 0.74
CA TYR A 23 -1.12 -0.59 -0.31
C TYR A 23 -0.74 0.75 -0.94
N GLY A 24 0.04 1.57 -0.22
CA GLY A 24 0.52 2.86 -0.71
C GLY A 24 1.32 2.77 -2.00
N VAL A 25 2.02 1.65 -2.26
CA VAL A 25 2.82 1.49 -3.48
C VAL A 25 1.93 1.36 -4.71
N LEU A 26 0.89 0.53 -4.66
CA LEU A 26 0.00 0.35 -5.81
C LEU A 26 -0.86 1.59 -6.08
N MET A 27 -1.32 2.27 -5.03
CA MET A 27 -1.97 3.57 -5.16
C MET A 27 -1.04 4.62 -5.79
N ALA A 28 0.23 4.67 -5.38
CA ALA A 28 1.21 5.58 -5.96
C ALA A 28 1.48 5.27 -7.43
N VAL A 29 1.67 4.00 -7.79
CA VAL A 29 1.84 3.57 -9.19
C VAL A 29 0.62 3.96 -10.03
N GLY A 30 -0.60 3.71 -9.52
CA GLY A 30 -1.84 4.10 -10.18
C GLY A 30 -1.96 5.62 -10.37
N GLY A 31 -1.57 6.41 -9.37
CA GLY A 31 -1.53 7.87 -9.47
C GLY A 31 -0.53 8.35 -10.53
N VAL A 32 0.69 7.80 -10.55
CA VAL A 32 1.71 8.11 -11.57
C VAL A 32 1.20 7.78 -12.97
N LEU A 33 0.53 6.63 -13.14
CA LEU A 33 -0.08 6.24 -14.40
C LEU A 33 -1.19 7.22 -14.82
N GLY A 34 -2.01 7.69 -13.88
CA GLY A 34 -3.04 8.71 -14.13
C GLY A 34 -2.46 10.05 -14.60
N VAL A 35 -1.32 10.47 -14.01
CA VAL A 35 -0.58 11.67 -14.44
C VAL A 35 -0.04 11.50 -15.86
N LEU A 36 0.57 10.34 -16.16
CA LEU A 36 1.07 10.01 -17.50
C LEU A 36 -0.04 10.06 -18.55
N VAL A 37 -1.21 9.50 -18.26
CA VAL A 37 -2.38 9.55 -19.14
C VAL A 37 -2.83 11.00 -19.37
N ALA A 38 -2.92 11.83 -18.32
CA ALA A 38 -3.27 13.24 -18.47
C ALA A 38 -2.26 14.01 -19.31
N ALA A 39 -0.96 13.75 -19.13
CA ALA A 39 0.10 14.37 -19.90
C ALA A 39 0.00 13.99 -21.39
N ILE A 40 -0.21 12.71 -21.70
CA ILE A 40 -0.37 12.24 -23.09
C ILE A 40 -1.58 12.88 -23.74
N ILE A 41 -2.73 12.92 -23.06
CA ILE A 41 -3.95 13.54 -23.58
C ILE A 41 -3.73 15.03 -23.84
N ALA A 42 -3.12 15.75 -22.89
CA ALA A 42 -2.87 17.18 -23.01
C ALA A 42 -1.90 17.51 -24.16
N LEU A 43 -0.87 16.68 -24.37
CA LEU A 43 0.10 16.84 -25.46
C LEU A 43 -0.47 16.39 -26.82
N SER A 44 -1.41 15.43 -26.82
CA SER A 44 -2.06 14.94 -28.03
C SER A 44 -3.24 15.81 -28.51
N GLY A 45 -3.66 16.79 -27.71
CA GLY A 45 -4.75 17.71 -28.08
C GLY A 45 -4.42 18.47 -29.36
N SER A 46 -5.29 18.36 -30.36
CA SER A 46 -5.13 19.05 -31.64
C SER A 46 -5.14 20.57 -31.43
N GLN A 47 -4.15 21.28 -31.99
CA GLN A 47 -4.10 22.76 -32.01
C GLN A 47 -5.11 23.39 -33.00
N GLN A 48 -6.01 22.58 -33.55
CA GLN A 48 -7.05 23.06 -34.44
C GLN A 48 -8.11 23.80 -33.60
N PRO A 49 -8.50 25.03 -33.98
CA PRO A 49 -9.52 25.77 -33.26
C PRO A 49 -10.81 24.95 -33.21
N SER A 50 -11.44 24.89 -32.03
CA SER A 50 -12.70 24.19 -31.85
C SER A 50 -13.76 24.81 -32.76
N GLU A 51 -14.36 24.03 -33.66
CA GLU A 51 -15.36 24.49 -34.66
C GLU A 51 -16.55 25.23 -34.04
N VAL A 52 -16.81 25.00 -32.74
CA VAL A 52 -17.96 25.55 -32.02
C VAL A 52 -17.66 26.91 -31.39
N LEU A 53 -16.41 27.15 -30.95
CA LEU A 53 -16.06 28.34 -30.16
C LEU A 53 -14.98 29.23 -30.80
N ASN A 54 -14.31 28.81 -31.88
CA ASN A 54 -13.16 29.50 -32.47
C ASN A 54 -12.04 29.84 -31.46
N VAL A 55 -11.98 29.11 -30.34
CA VAL A 55 -10.95 29.27 -29.31
C VAL A 55 -10.05 28.04 -29.30
N VAL A 56 -8.74 28.30 -29.29
CA VAL A 56 -7.71 27.28 -29.06
C VAL A 56 -7.51 27.14 -27.56
N TYR A 57 -7.75 25.96 -27.02
CA TYR A 57 -7.48 25.69 -25.60
C TYR A 57 -6.00 25.40 -25.38
N PRO A 58 -5.30 26.13 -24.48
CA PRO A 58 -3.89 25.88 -24.21
C PRO A 58 -3.69 24.49 -23.56
N PRO A 59 -2.63 23.73 -23.94
CA PRO A 59 -2.38 22.38 -23.43
C PRO A 59 -2.31 22.29 -21.89
N THR A 60 -1.77 23.32 -21.23
CA THR A 60 -1.72 23.40 -19.76
C THR A 60 -3.10 23.39 -19.10
N GLN A 61 -4.10 24.03 -19.71
CA GLN A 61 -5.45 24.06 -19.18
C GLN A 61 -6.12 22.68 -19.30
N VAL A 62 -5.98 22.05 -20.47
CA VAL A 62 -6.49 20.68 -20.71
C VAL A 62 -5.82 19.69 -19.76
N PHE A 63 -4.50 19.81 -19.55
CA PHE A 63 -3.75 18.99 -18.60
C PHE A 63 -4.35 19.06 -17.20
N GLY A 64 -4.55 20.27 -16.65
CA GLY A 64 -5.10 20.44 -15.31
C GLY A 64 -6.49 19.82 -15.14
N PHE A 65 -7.39 20.03 -16.12
CA PHE A 65 -8.73 19.45 -16.07
C PHE A 65 -8.74 17.92 -16.18
N VAL A 66 -7.96 17.36 -17.10
CA VAL A 66 -7.88 15.90 -17.28
C VAL A 66 -7.23 15.26 -16.05
N LEU A 67 -6.16 15.87 -15.53
CA LEU A 67 -5.46 15.41 -14.33
C LEU A 67 -6.37 15.31 -13.11
N LEU A 68 -7.32 16.24 -12.96
CA LEU A 68 -8.30 16.24 -11.86
C LEU A 68 -9.10 14.93 -11.79
N TRP A 69 -9.33 14.28 -12.93
CA TRP A 69 -10.07 13.03 -13.01
C TRP A 69 -9.13 11.82 -13.07
N THR A 70 -8.09 11.85 -13.91
CA THR A 70 -7.23 10.67 -14.12
C THR A 70 -6.40 10.32 -12.89
N ALA A 71 -5.95 11.30 -12.10
CA ALA A 71 -5.17 11.05 -10.89
C ALA A 71 -5.96 10.28 -9.82
N PRO A 72 -7.15 10.74 -9.34
CA PRO A 72 -7.91 10.00 -8.36
C PRO A 72 -8.43 8.65 -8.89
N ILE A 73 -8.80 8.57 -10.17
CA ILE A 73 -9.19 7.29 -10.80
C ILE A 73 -8.00 6.32 -10.79
N GLY A 74 -6.80 6.78 -11.17
CA GLY A 74 -5.59 5.96 -11.15
C GLY A 74 -5.26 5.46 -9.75
N ILE A 75 -5.32 6.34 -8.74
CA ILE A 75 -5.13 5.97 -7.33
C ILE A 75 -6.17 4.94 -6.88
N ALA A 76 -7.44 5.15 -7.20
CA ALA A 76 -8.53 4.26 -6.84
C ALA A 76 -8.35 2.87 -7.46
N LEU A 77 -8.01 2.80 -8.75
CA LEU A 77 -7.71 1.55 -9.45
C LEU A 77 -6.49 0.84 -8.86
N GLY A 78 -5.41 1.58 -8.59
CA GLY A 78 -4.23 1.03 -7.92
C GLY A 78 -4.55 0.46 -6.53
N GLY A 79 -5.35 1.18 -5.75
CA GLY A 79 -5.86 0.72 -4.46
C GLY A 79 -6.73 -0.53 -4.58
N LEU A 80 -7.66 -0.56 -5.54
CA LEU A 80 -8.53 -1.70 -5.80
C LEU A 80 -7.72 -2.95 -6.17
N VAL A 81 -6.74 -2.81 -7.06
CA VAL A 81 -5.80 -3.89 -7.41
C VAL A 81 -5.06 -4.38 -6.17
N GLY A 82 -4.60 -3.47 -5.30
CA GLY A 82 -3.96 -3.83 -4.03
C GLY A 82 -4.86 -4.65 -3.11
N VAL A 83 -6.12 -4.27 -2.98
CA VAL A 83 -7.11 -5.02 -2.20
C VAL A 83 -7.37 -6.40 -2.82
N VAL A 84 -7.50 -6.49 -4.14
CA VAL A 84 -7.75 -7.75 -4.85
C VAL A 84 -6.56 -8.71 -4.67
N LEU A 85 -5.33 -8.22 -4.88
CA LEU A 85 -4.12 -9.03 -4.72
C LEU A 85 -3.98 -9.54 -3.29
N GLU A 86 -4.27 -8.72 -2.30
CA GLU A 86 -4.28 -9.16 -0.90
C GLU A 86 -5.35 -10.23 -0.65
N ARG A 87 -6.56 -10.05 -1.20
CA ARG A 87 -7.65 -11.01 -1.04
C ARG A 87 -7.32 -12.36 -1.68
N LEU A 88 -6.57 -12.34 -2.77
CA LEU A 88 -6.05 -13.54 -3.43
C LEU A 88 -4.88 -14.16 -2.65
N ALA A 89 -3.98 -13.35 -2.10
CA ALA A 89 -2.85 -13.80 -1.28
C ALA A 89 -3.33 -14.44 0.04
N ARG A 90 -4.35 -13.89 0.70
CA ARG A 90 -4.98 -14.49 1.90
C ARG A 90 -5.58 -15.87 1.63
N ARG A 91 -5.98 -16.17 0.38
CA ARG A 91 -6.40 -17.53 -0.02
C ARG A 91 -5.22 -18.50 -0.20
N HIS A 92 -4.00 -17.99 -0.38
CA HIS A 92 -2.79 -18.76 -0.67
C HIS A 92 -1.83 -18.90 0.51
N ASP A 93 -2.10 -18.30 1.67
CA ASP A 93 -1.35 -18.51 2.92
C ASP A 93 -1.58 -19.94 3.45
N ARG A 94 -0.99 -20.92 2.77
CA ARG A 94 -0.86 -22.29 3.22
C ARG A 94 0.32 -22.34 4.20
N ILE A 95 0.00 -22.10 5.47
CA ILE A 95 0.55 -22.70 6.69
C ILE A 95 2.07 -22.94 6.71
N VAL A 96 2.81 -22.08 7.43
CA VAL A 96 4.09 -22.46 8.03
C VAL A 96 3.93 -22.35 9.54
N ARG A 97 3.86 -23.50 10.22
CA ARG A 97 3.95 -23.59 11.70
C ARG A 97 5.38 -23.22 12.08
N VAL A 98 5.52 -22.18 12.91
CA VAL A 98 6.78 -21.83 13.56
C VAL A 98 6.61 -22.18 15.03
N ASP A 99 7.36 -23.18 15.50
CA ASP A 99 7.54 -23.44 16.92
C ASP A 99 8.42 -22.32 17.49
N HIS A 100 7.96 -21.66 18.55
CA HIS A 100 8.76 -20.73 19.34
C HIS A 100 9.03 -21.39 20.71
N GLU A 101 10.31 -21.67 20.98
CA GLU A 101 10.77 -22.07 22.31
C GLU A 101 11.53 -20.88 22.93
N THR A 102 11.03 -20.36 24.07
CA THR A 102 11.61 -19.21 24.78
C THR A 102 12.29 -19.71 26.06
N ILE A 103 13.59 -19.43 26.24
CA ILE A 103 14.35 -19.81 27.44
C ILE A 103 14.60 -18.55 28.28
N VAL A 104 14.06 -18.49 29.50
CA VAL A 104 14.29 -17.42 30.49
C VAL A 104 15.43 -17.81 31.43
N THR A 105 16.50 -17.01 31.48
CA THR A 105 17.57 -17.11 32.50
C THR A 105 17.31 -16.06 33.56
N ALA A 106 16.89 -16.49 34.76
CA ALA A 106 16.79 -15.60 35.92
C ALA A 106 18.20 -15.21 36.38
N ARG A 107 18.41 -13.89 36.50
CA ARG A 107 19.63 -13.27 37.03
C ARG A 107 19.36 -12.97 38.50
N ASP A 108 20.22 -13.51 39.37
CA ASP A 108 20.14 -13.45 40.83
C ASP A 108 20.07 -12.03 41.41
N GLU A 109 19.33 -11.93 42.52
CA GLU A 109 19.17 -10.78 43.42
C GLU A 109 20.45 -10.51 44.23
N ASP A 110 20.72 -9.22 44.51
CA ASP A 110 21.53 -8.76 45.65
C ASP A 110 20.59 -8.09 46.67
#